data_AF-Q96ZQ6-F1
#
_entry.id   AF-Q96ZQ6-F1
#
_cell.length_a   1.000
_cell.length_b   1.000
_cell.length_c   1.000
_cell.angle_alpha   90.00
_cell.angle_beta   90.00
_cell.angle_gamma   90.00
#
_symmetry.space_group_name_H-M   'P 1'
#
loop_
_entity.id
_entity.type
_entity.pdbx_description
1 polymer ?
#
loop_
_entity_poly.entity_id
_entity_poly.type
_entity_poly.pdbx_seq_one_letter_code
_entity_poly.pdbx_strand_id
1 'polypeptide(L)'
;MARRVKAIRATVSMKIALSEPLLALVNNYVKALRFTLFWLKENVPNPEEKGVLGRVHEELYDKLRGEYNLPSKVAEDCYRDALSVYKGWYNNPRRGRFPRVYRPTVWLTPKASYNVDLERMTVRIAGVGELPILGYPRNIKDYVNWKMKEARLVLKDGKAFLKVVFEKPLEKVEPRESVAVDINMNEIVVGKDDTRYVRIFTRLHEVHHWKSLAEALQMKYPRRWRVNKRILVRIKYFYSKAKRIMEDFARKVGKWVVEVAEDFNANVIKLENLKNLIKHA
;
A
#
# COMPACT_ATOMS: atom_id res chain seq x y z
N MET A 1 -18.21 20.47 -6.46
CA MET A 1 -17.34 19.38 -5.99
C MET A 1 -18.18 18.43 -5.14
N ALA A 2 -18.48 17.22 -5.62
CA ALA A 2 -19.20 16.25 -4.80
C ALA A 2 -18.34 15.92 -3.56
N ARG A 3 -18.90 16.11 -2.34
CA ARG A 3 -18.29 15.61 -1.10
C ARG A 3 -17.90 14.15 -1.35
N ARG A 4 -16.60 13.82 -1.32
CA ARG A 4 -16.17 12.42 -1.30
C ARG A 4 -16.88 11.77 -0.11
N VAL A 5 -17.86 10.92 -0.39
CA VAL A 5 -18.49 10.07 0.62
C VAL A 5 -17.36 9.31 1.29
N LYS A 6 -17.27 9.39 2.62
CA LYS A 6 -16.25 8.62 3.35
C LYS A 6 -16.46 7.14 3.00
N ALA A 7 -15.39 6.46 2.64
CA ALA A 7 -15.45 5.07 2.22
C ALA A 7 -14.33 4.29 2.89
N ILE A 8 -14.62 3.04 3.24
CA ILE A 8 -13.62 2.12 3.75
C ILE A 8 -12.99 1.43 2.54
N ARG A 9 -11.66 1.36 2.53
CA ARG A 9 -10.90 0.73 1.46
C ARG A 9 -9.97 -0.33 2.00
N ALA A 10 -9.89 -1.45 1.30
CA ALA A 10 -8.95 -2.52 1.57
C ALA A 10 -8.24 -2.91 0.28
N THR A 11 -6.94 -3.22 0.36
CA THR A 11 -6.19 -3.72 -0.78
C THR A 11 -5.92 -5.20 -0.60
N VAL A 12 -6.44 -6.00 -1.51
CA VAL A 12 -6.26 -7.45 -1.54
C VAL A 12 -5.19 -7.79 -2.57
N SER A 13 -4.19 -8.57 -2.17
CA SER A 13 -3.13 -9.04 -3.06
C SER A 13 -3.39 -10.49 -3.45
N MET A 14 -3.64 -10.73 -4.74
CA MET A 14 -3.90 -12.06 -5.31
C MET A 14 -2.73 -12.46 -6.20
N LYS A 15 -2.21 -13.67 -6.01
CA LYS A 15 -1.24 -14.28 -6.93
C LYS A 15 -1.98 -14.81 -8.14
N ILE A 16 -1.58 -14.38 -9.33
CA ILE A 16 -2.17 -14.84 -10.60
C ILE A 16 -1.14 -15.67 -11.37
N ALA A 17 -1.62 -16.50 -12.31
CA ALA A 17 -0.73 -17.21 -13.21
C ALA A 17 0.09 -16.25 -14.07
N LEU A 18 1.33 -16.65 -14.33
CA LEU A 18 2.18 -15.98 -15.30
C LEU A 18 1.87 -16.51 -16.70
N SER A 19 1.92 -15.62 -17.68
CA SER A 19 1.83 -15.94 -19.09
C SER A 19 2.75 -15.01 -19.88
N GLU A 20 3.21 -15.46 -21.04
CA GLU A 20 4.03 -14.63 -21.93
C GLU A 20 3.35 -13.31 -22.32
N PRO A 21 2.03 -13.28 -22.67
CA PRO A 21 1.33 -12.02 -22.93
C PRO A 21 1.30 -11.09 -21.72
N LEU A 22 1.20 -11.61 -20.50
CA LEU A 22 1.24 -10.81 -19.27
C LEU A 22 2.61 -10.16 -19.08
N LEU A 23 3.69 -10.91 -19.30
CA LEU A 23 5.06 -10.39 -19.21
C LEU A 23 5.33 -9.33 -20.30
N ALA A 24 4.88 -9.58 -21.53
CA ALA A 24 4.98 -8.62 -22.63
C ALA A 24 4.24 -7.31 -22.30
N LEU A 25 2.99 -7.41 -21.82
CA LEU A 25 2.21 -6.23 -21.40
C LEU A 25 2.94 -5.41 -20.34
N VAL A 26 3.45 -6.06 -19.29
CA VAL A 26 4.15 -5.37 -18.20
C VAL A 26 5.42 -4.69 -18.69
N ASN A 27 6.21 -5.38 -19.52
CA ASN A 27 7.44 -4.81 -20.08
C ASN A 27 7.15 -3.61 -20.97
N ASN A 28 6.15 -3.71 -21.84
CA ASN A 28 5.72 -2.62 -22.71
C ASN A 28 5.19 -1.44 -21.90
N TYR A 29 4.38 -1.69 -20.88
CA TYR A 29 3.86 -0.65 -19.99
C TYR A 29 4.98 0.09 -19.25
N VAL A 30 6.00 -0.61 -18.76
CA VAL A 30 7.13 0.04 -18.07
C VAL A 30 7.94 0.92 -19.02
N LYS A 31 8.15 0.47 -20.26
CA LYS A 31 8.82 1.29 -21.30
C LYS A 31 8.01 2.54 -21.61
N ALA A 32 6.71 2.37 -21.87
CA ALA A 32 5.75 3.45 -22.09
C ALA A 32 5.73 4.45 -20.93
N LEU A 33 5.63 3.98 -19.69
CA LEU A 33 5.57 4.82 -18.50
C LEU A 33 6.84 5.66 -18.33
N ARG A 34 8.01 5.09 -18.62
CA ARG A 34 9.28 5.83 -18.59
C ARG A 34 9.29 6.93 -19.65
N PHE A 35 8.93 6.58 -20.88
CA PHE A 35 8.82 7.54 -21.99
C PHE A 35 7.86 8.68 -21.63
N THR A 36 6.64 8.36 -21.18
CA THR A 36 5.64 9.36 -20.81
C THR A 36 6.13 10.27 -19.68
N LEU A 37 6.82 9.73 -18.66
CA LEU A 37 7.37 10.56 -17.58
C LEU A 37 8.40 11.57 -18.08
N PHE A 38 9.28 11.17 -18.99
CA PHE A 38 10.23 12.10 -19.59
C PHE A 38 9.54 13.13 -20.48
N TRP A 39 8.60 12.69 -21.31
CA TRP A 39 7.81 13.60 -22.13
C TRP A 39 7.07 14.64 -21.29
N LEU A 40 6.46 14.26 -20.16
CA LEU A 40 5.80 15.18 -19.23
C LEU A 40 6.77 16.21 -18.65
N LYS A 41 7.99 15.78 -18.32
CA LYS A 41 9.03 16.69 -17.78
C LYS A 41 9.42 17.76 -18.81
N GLU A 42 9.46 17.40 -20.08
CA GLU A 42 9.89 18.30 -21.17
C GLU A 42 8.75 19.21 -21.66
N ASN A 43 7.53 18.68 -21.73
CA ASN A 43 6.41 19.34 -22.42
C ASN A 43 5.32 19.87 -21.48
N VAL A 44 5.36 19.53 -20.19
CA VAL A 44 4.34 19.98 -19.21
C VAL A 44 5.01 20.73 -18.05
N PRO A 45 5.18 22.06 -18.17
CA PRO A 45 5.77 22.89 -17.11
C PRO A 45 4.96 22.88 -15.82
N ASN A 46 3.63 22.86 -15.91
CA ASN A 46 2.72 22.81 -14.76
C ASN A 46 1.67 21.71 -14.93
N PRO A 47 1.77 20.58 -14.21
CA PRO A 47 0.79 19.49 -14.33
C PRO A 47 -0.56 19.77 -13.65
N GLU A 48 -0.69 20.85 -12.87
CA GLU A 48 -1.96 21.26 -12.23
C GLU A 48 -2.79 22.23 -13.09
N GLU A 49 -2.26 22.65 -14.23
CA GLU A 49 -3.00 23.48 -15.19
C GLU A 49 -4.24 22.74 -15.73
N LYS A 50 -5.33 23.48 -15.94
CA LYS A 50 -6.55 22.92 -16.54
C LYS A 50 -6.26 22.45 -17.97
N GLY A 51 -6.85 21.33 -18.39
CA GLY A 51 -6.69 20.79 -19.74
C GLY A 51 -5.41 19.98 -19.99
N VAL A 52 -4.48 19.89 -19.03
CA VAL A 52 -3.26 19.05 -19.16
C VAL A 52 -3.59 17.60 -19.54
N LEU A 53 -4.62 17.01 -18.92
CA LEU A 53 -5.02 15.64 -19.22
C LEU A 53 -5.46 15.46 -20.68
N GLY A 54 -6.13 16.47 -21.27
CA GLY A 54 -6.54 16.47 -22.67
C GLY A 54 -5.34 16.52 -23.60
N ARG A 55 -4.43 17.48 -23.39
CA ARG A 55 -3.17 17.58 -24.15
C ARG A 55 -2.33 16.30 -24.09
N VAL A 56 -2.20 15.72 -22.89
CA VAL A 56 -1.47 14.46 -22.70
C VAL A 56 -2.14 13.31 -23.46
N HIS A 57 -3.47 13.28 -23.51
CA HIS A 57 -4.20 12.27 -24.25
C HIS A 57 -3.97 12.43 -25.77
N GLU A 58 -4.17 13.63 -26.31
CA GLU A 58 -3.98 13.95 -27.74
C GLU A 58 -2.58 13.56 -28.24
N GLU A 59 -1.54 13.89 -27.46
CA GLU A 59 -0.15 13.67 -27.86
C GLU A 59 0.34 12.22 -27.67
N LEU A 60 -0.15 11.52 -26.63
CA LEU A 60 0.45 10.25 -26.23
C LEU A 60 -0.42 9.03 -26.52
N TYR A 61 -1.75 9.16 -26.63
CA TYR A 61 -2.63 8.00 -26.70
C TYR A 61 -2.30 7.08 -27.89
N ASP A 62 -2.24 7.64 -29.10
CA ASP A 62 -1.96 6.86 -30.31
C ASP A 62 -0.54 6.32 -30.33
N LYS A 63 0.42 7.11 -29.83
CA LYS A 63 1.83 6.69 -29.69
C LYS A 63 1.97 5.50 -28.74
N LEU A 64 1.30 5.55 -27.59
CA LEU A 64 1.32 4.46 -26.60
C LEU A 64 0.64 3.19 -27.13
N ARG A 65 -0.42 3.34 -27.93
CA ARG A 65 -1.08 2.20 -28.57
C ARG A 65 -0.25 1.59 -29.70
N GLY A 66 0.34 2.43 -30.56
CA GLY A 66 1.10 2.00 -31.72
C GLY A 66 2.48 1.48 -31.35
N GLU A 67 3.35 2.33 -30.81
CA GLU A 67 4.77 2.01 -30.60
C GLU A 67 4.97 1.02 -29.43
N TYR A 68 4.14 1.11 -28.39
CA TYR A 68 4.26 0.28 -27.19
C TYR A 68 3.24 -0.86 -27.15
N ASN A 69 2.39 -1.00 -28.18
CA ASN A 69 1.37 -2.05 -28.28
C ASN A 69 0.51 -2.18 -27.01
N LEU A 70 0.14 -1.04 -26.40
CA LEU A 70 -0.73 -1.03 -25.23
C LEU A 70 -2.20 -1.10 -25.65
N PRO A 71 -3.02 -1.95 -25.00
CA PRO A 71 -4.47 -1.90 -25.17
C PRO A 71 -5.01 -0.50 -24.88
N SER A 72 -6.05 -0.09 -25.61
CA SER A 72 -6.63 1.27 -25.52
C SER A 72 -6.77 1.77 -24.07
N LYS A 73 -7.45 1.01 -23.21
CA LYS A 73 -7.62 1.44 -21.81
C LYS A 73 -6.32 1.45 -21.00
N VAL A 74 -5.42 0.51 -21.27
CA VAL A 74 -4.12 0.43 -20.57
C VAL A 74 -3.21 1.59 -20.99
N ALA A 75 -3.30 2.06 -22.24
CA ALA A 75 -2.63 3.28 -22.68
C ALA A 75 -3.14 4.51 -21.91
N GLU A 76 -4.46 4.62 -21.70
CA GLU A 76 -5.03 5.67 -20.83
C GLU A 76 -4.54 5.60 -19.39
N ASP A 77 -4.54 4.39 -18.83
CA ASP A 77 -4.07 4.15 -17.47
C ASP A 77 -2.57 4.51 -17.35
N CYS A 78 -1.76 4.24 -18.39
CA CYS A 78 -0.33 4.53 -18.42
C CYS A 78 0.00 6.02 -18.30
N TYR A 79 -0.58 6.88 -19.13
CA TYR A 79 -0.28 8.31 -19.02
C TYR A 79 -0.89 8.95 -17.77
N ARG A 80 -2.00 8.42 -17.25
CA ARG A 80 -2.57 8.84 -15.96
C ARG A 80 -1.66 8.48 -14.79
N ASP A 81 -1.07 7.29 -14.82
CA ASP A 81 -0.08 6.83 -13.86
C ASP A 81 1.17 7.73 -13.89
N ALA A 82 1.70 8.01 -15.09
CA ALA A 82 2.82 8.93 -15.26
C ALA A 82 2.50 10.33 -14.72
N LEU A 83 1.33 10.86 -15.04
CA LEU A 83 0.90 12.19 -14.57
C LEU A 83 0.75 12.22 -13.05
N SER A 84 0.23 11.16 -12.42
CA SER A 84 0.15 11.04 -10.96
C SER A 84 1.53 11.05 -10.31
N VAL A 85 2.49 10.30 -10.87
CA VAL A 85 3.88 10.28 -10.41
C VAL A 85 4.55 11.66 -10.60
N TYR A 86 4.33 12.30 -11.74
CA TYR A 86 4.89 13.62 -12.05
C TYR A 86 4.35 14.71 -11.12
N LYS A 87 3.03 14.76 -10.88
CA LYS A 87 2.41 15.65 -9.88
C LYS A 87 2.97 15.42 -8.49
N GLY A 88 3.15 14.17 -8.08
CA GLY A 88 3.73 13.84 -6.79
C GLY A 88 5.15 14.38 -6.60
N TRP A 89 5.97 14.39 -7.66
CA TRP A 89 7.29 15.01 -7.64
C TRP A 89 7.22 16.55 -7.69
N TYR A 90 6.38 17.10 -8.56
CA TYR A 90 6.22 18.54 -8.77
C TYR A 90 5.77 19.26 -7.49
N ASN A 91 4.81 18.65 -6.78
CA ASN A 91 4.22 19.18 -5.54
C ASN A 91 5.08 18.92 -4.29
N ASN A 92 6.17 18.17 -4.39
CA ASN A 92 7.08 17.96 -3.28
C ASN A 92 7.95 19.22 -3.06
N PRO A 93 7.91 19.89 -1.89
CA PRO A 93 8.64 21.14 -1.67
C PRO A 93 10.16 21.03 -1.89
N ARG A 94 10.75 19.86 -1.62
CA ARG A 94 12.20 19.63 -1.78
C ARG A 94 12.61 19.30 -3.21
N ARG A 95 11.65 19.04 -4.11
CA ARG A 95 11.86 18.64 -5.52
C ARG A 95 13.14 17.83 -5.73
N GLY A 96 13.22 16.71 -5.00
CA GLY A 96 14.40 15.85 -5.03
C GLY A 96 14.63 15.22 -6.41
N ARG A 97 15.42 14.15 -6.46
CA ARG A 97 15.70 13.45 -7.72
C ARG A 97 14.42 13.12 -8.49
N PHE A 98 14.42 13.42 -9.79
CA PHE A 98 13.31 13.10 -10.68
C PHE A 98 12.92 11.60 -10.61
N PRO A 99 11.62 11.24 -10.61
CA PRO A 99 11.18 9.86 -10.46
C PRO A 99 11.75 8.94 -11.53
N ARG A 100 12.19 7.76 -11.11
CA ARG A 100 12.64 6.68 -12.00
C ARG A 100 11.83 5.42 -11.74
N VAL A 101 11.26 4.85 -12.80
CA VAL A 101 10.45 3.63 -12.73
C VAL A 101 11.34 2.40 -12.73
N TYR A 102 11.62 1.87 -11.54
CA TYR A 102 12.39 0.63 -11.38
C TYR A 102 11.52 -0.62 -11.25
N ARG A 103 10.30 -0.47 -10.74
CA ARG A 103 9.42 -1.61 -10.45
C ARG A 103 8.41 -1.81 -11.58
N PRO A 104 8.27 -3.04 -12.10
CA PRO A 104 7.25 -3.38 -13.07
C PRO A 104 5.88 -3.39 -12.40
N THR A 105 5.21 -2.23 -12.41
CA THR A 105 3.87 -2.05 -11.85
C THR A 105 2.97 -1.44 -12.92
N VAL A 106 1.84 -2.10 -13.19
CA VAL A 106 0.84 -1.65 -14.17
C VAL A 106 -0.39 -1.16 -13.42
N TRP A 107 -0.88 0.03 -13.77
CA TRP A 107 -2.18 0.52 -13.31
C TRP A 107 -3.28 -0.12 -14.15
N LEU A 108 -4.30 -0.66 -13.48
CA LEU A 108 -5.49 -1.20 -14.14
C LEU A 108 -6.78 -0.59 -13.53
N THR A 109 -7.68 -0.17 -14.40
CA THR A 109 -9.01 0.38 -14.13
C THR A 109 -10.09 -0.72 -14.19
N PRO A 110 -10.97 -0.80 -13.18
CA PRO A 110 -11.96 -1.88 -13.07
C PRO A 110 -12.97 -1.84 -14.22
N LYS A 111 -13.41 -3.03 -14.65
CA LYS A 111 -14.35 -3.28 -15.76
C LYS A 111 -13.87 -2.83 -17.15
N ALA A 112 -12.70 -2.20 -17.25
CA ALA A 112 -12.19 -1.67 -18.51
C ALA A 112 -10.85 -2.31 -18.87
N SER A 113 -9.82 -2.20 -18.02
CA SER A 113 -8.53 -2.87 -18.24
C SER A 113 -8.36 -4.13 -17.39
N TYR A 114 -9.20 -4.34 -16.38
CA TYR A 114 -9.29 -5.63 -15.69
C TYR A 114 -10.68 -5.95 -15.13
N ASN A 115 -10.95 -7.24 -14.93
CA ASN A 115 -12.08 -7.74 -14.14
C ASN A 115 -11.64 -8.95 -13.31
N VAL A 116 -12.24 -9.15 -12.14
CA VAL A 116 -11.98 -10.31 -11.28
C VAL A 116 -13.28 -11.07 -11.07
N ASP A 117 -13.24 -12.37 -11.27
CA ASP A 117 -14.30 -13.30 -10.93
C ASP A 117 -13.85 -14.11 -9.70
N LEU A 118 -14.47 -13.83 -8.55
CA LEU A 118 -14.15 -14.50 -7.29
C LEU A 118 -14.85 -15.87 -7.14
N GLU A 119 -15.83 -16.18 -7.98
CA GLU A 119 -16.49 -17.50 -7.99
C GLU A 119 -15.67 -18.49 -8.80
N ARG A 120 -15.27 -18.08 -10.02
CA ARG A 120 -14.39 -18.88 -10.89
C ARG A 120 -12.92 -18.80 -10.51
N MET A 121 -12.57 -17.88 -9.61
CA MET A 121 -11.19 -17.59 -9.21
C MET A 121 -10.31 -17.22 -10.41
N THR A 122 -10.79 -16.34 -11.28
CA THR A 122 -10.07 -15.88 -12.47
C THR A 122 -9.98 -14.36 -12.56
N VAL A 123 -9.00 -13.88 -13.31
CA VAL A 123 -8.80 -12.47 -13.63
C VAL A 123 -8.73 -12.31 -15.13
N ARG A 124 -9.55 -11.42 -15.68
CA ARG A 124 -9.42 -10.96 -17.06
C ARG A 124 -8.63 -9.67 -17.11
N ILE A 125 -7.57 -9.61 -17.90
CA ILE A 125 -6.75 -8.41 -18.14
C ILE A 125 -6.81 -8.06 -19.63
N ALA A 126 -7.09 -6.79 -19.95
CA ALA A 126 -7.13 -6.32 -21.33
C ALA A 126 -5.77 -6.54 -22.02
N GLY A 127 -5.81 -7.09 -23.25
CA GLY A 127 -4.61 -7.43 -24.02
C GLY A 127 -3.89 -8.73 -23.59
N VAL A 128 -4.34 -9.39 -22.52
CA VAL A 128 -3.75 -10.65 -22.04
C VAL A 128 -4.74 -11.80 -22.09
N GLY A 129 -6.00 -11.55 -21.71
CA GLY A 129 -7.03 -12.59 -21.59
C GLY A 129 -7.31 -12.96 -20.14
N GLU A 130 -7.85 -14.16 -19.95
CA GLU A 130 -8.24 -14.70 -18.65
C GLU A 130 -7.09 -15.52 -18.03
N LEU A 131 -6.84 -15.31 -16.74
CA LEU A 131 -5.78 -15.96 -15.97
C LEU A 131 -6.33 -16.48 -14.65
N PRO A 132 -5.95 -17.70 -14.23
CA PRO A 132 -6.39 -18.23 -12.93
C PRO A 132 -5.69 -17.52 -11.77
N ILE A 133 -6.41 -17.38 -10.66
CA ILE A 133 -5.89 -16.94 -9.37
C ILE A 133 -5.31 -18.14 -8.63
N LEU A 134 -3.99 -18.14 -8.44
CA LEU A 134 -3.24 -19.22 -7.81
C LEU A 134 -3.12 -19.09 -6.29
N GLY A 135 -3.44 -17.92 -5.73
CA GLY A 135 -3.35 -17.69 -4.31
C GLY A 135 -3.96 -16.36 -3.90
N TYR A 136 -4.61 -16.34 -2.75
CA TYR A 136 -5.39 -15.21 -2.26
C TYR A 136 -5.45 -15.28 -0.72
N PRO A 137 -5.73 -14.16 -0.03
CA PRO A 137 -5.83 -14.18 1.41
C PRO A 137 -7.10 -14.93 1.86
N ARG A 138 -7.03 -15.55 3.05
CA ARG A 138 -8.14 -16.37 3.59
C ARG A 138 -9.46 -15.60 3.73
N ASN A 139 -9.37 -14.29 3.93
CA ASN A 139 -10.50 -13.39 4.10
C ASN A 139 -11.03 -12.80 2.79
N ILE A 140 -10.72 -13.41 1.63
CA ILE A 140 -11.18 -12.91 0.32
C ILE A 140 -12.71 -12.77 0.25
N LYS A 141 -13.43 -13.68 0.93
CA LYS A 141 -14.89 -13.74 0.93
C LYS A 141 -15.54 -12.48 1.53
N ASP A 142 -14.86 -11.83 2.47
CA ASP A 142 -15.33 -10.61 3.13
C ASP A 142 -15.45 -9.42 2.16
N TYR A 143 -14.78 -9.50 0.99
CA TYR A 143 -14.73 -8.45 -0.01
C TYR A 143 -15.64 -8.70 -1.23
N VAL A 144 -16.37 -9.82 -1.28
CA VAL A 144 -17.21 -10.18 -2.44
C VAL A 144 -18.25 -9.11 -2.76
N ASN A 145 -18.86 -8.53 -1.72
CA ASN A 145 -19.87 -7.48 -1.86
C ASN A 145 -19.29 -6.06 -1.96
N TRP A 146 -17.95 -5.91 -1.96
CA TRP A 146 -17.32 -4.60 -2.04
C TRP A 146 -17.09 -4.20 -3.49
N LYS A 147 -17.17 -2.91 -3.77
CA LYS A 147 -16.92 -2.38 -5.11
C LYS A 147 -15.44 -2.43 -5.44
N MET A 148 -15.08 -3.13 -6.52
CA MET A 148 -13.72 -3.10 -7.06
C MET A 148 -13.38 -1.72 -7.62
N LYS A 149 -12.18 -1.23 -7.30
CA LYS A 149 -11.62 0.05 -7.73
C LYS A 149 -10.36 -0.20 -8.55
N GLU A 150 -9.37 0.66 -8.47
CA GLU A 150 -8.12 0.51 -9.22
C GLU A 150 -7.33 -0.70 -8.71
N ALA A 151 -6.58 -1.31 -9.62
CA ALA A 151 -5.66 -2.39 -9.30
C ALA A 151 -4.24 -2.06 -9.73
N ARG A 152 -3.27 -2.66 -9.03
CA ARG A 152 -1.86 -2.63 -9.40
C ARG A 152 -1.39 -4.05 -9.67
N LEU A 153 -1.05 -4.35 -10.91
CA LEU A 153 -0.37 -5.59 -11.28
C LEU A 153 1.13 -5.42 -11.05
N VAL A 154 1.72 -6.29 -10.23
CA VAL A 154 3.12 -6.21 -9.80
C VAL A 154 3.82 -7.52 -10.11
N LEU A 155 4.96 -7.45 -10.81
CA LEU A 155 5.89 -8.58 -10.91
C LEU A 155 6.94 -8.48 -9.80
N LYS A 156 7.08 -9.56 -9.02
CA LYS A 156 8.05 -9.64 -7.94
C LYS A 156 8.54 -11.07 -7.78
N ASP A 157 9.86 -11.26 -7.75
CA ASP A 157 10.52 -12.55 -7.51
C ASP A 157 9.99 -13.67 -8.44
N GLY A 158 9.83 -13.36 -9.73
CA GLY A 158 9.30 -14.30 -10.73
C GLY A 158 7.83 -14.69 -10.51
N LYS A 159 7.04 -13.86 -9.82
CA LYS A 159 5.61 -14.08 -9.57
C LYS A 159 4.80 -12.83 -9.92
N ALA A 160 3.59 -13.03 -10.41
CA ALA A 160 2.63 -11.96 -10.66
C ALA A 160 1.63 -11.82 -9.51
N PHE A 161 1.42 -10.59 -9.07
CA PHE A 161 0.43 -10.24 -8.06
C PHE A 161 -0.49 -9.14 -8.58
N LEU A 162 -1.79 -9.42 -8.61
CA LEU A 162 -2.81 -8.39 -8.81
C LEU A 162 -3.24 -7.86 -7.44
N LYS A 163 -2.98 -6.57 -7.21
CA LYS A 163 -3.40 -5.88 -5.99
C LYS A 163 -4.62 -5.04 -6.26
N VAL A 164 -5.79 -5.52 -5.87
CA VAL A 164 -7.08 -4.87 -6.13
C VAL A 164 -7.50 -4.06 -4.90
N VAL A 165 -7.89 -2.80 -5.12
CA VAL A 165 -8.53 -1.99 -4.08
C VAL A 165 -10.03 -2.27 -4.10
N PHE A 166 -10.57 -2.68 -2.97
CA PHE A 166 -12.00 -2.84 -2.72
C PHE A 166 -12.50 -1.66 -1.89
N GLU A 167 -13.70 -1.17 -2.19
CA GLU A 167 -14.32 -0.02 -1.54
C GLU A 167 -15.76 -0.35 -1.11
N LYS A 168 -16.10 -0.05 0.14
CA LYS A 168 -17.48 0.01 0.61
C LYS A 168 -17.80 1.39 1.19
N PRO A 169 -19.03 1.90 1.06
CA PRO A 169 -19.41 3.15 1.70
C PRO A 169 -19.22 3.04 3.22
N LEU A 170 -18.83 4.15 3.85
CA LEU A 170 -18.81 4.22 5.31
C LEU A 170 -20.24 4.38 5.81
N GLU A 171 -20.72 3.38 6.53
CA GLU A 171 -21.99 3.46 7.25
C GLU A 171 -21.81 4.33 8.50
N LYS A 172 -22.76 5.24 8.75
CA LYS A 172 -22.80 5.98 10.00
C LYS A 172 -23.37 5.07 11.06
N VAL A 173 -22.56 4.76 12.07
CA VAL A 173 -22.98 4.00 13.24
C VAL A 173 -23.25 4.99 14.37
N GLU A 174 -24.39 4.85 15.05
CA GLU A 174 -24.68 5.64 16.25
C GLU A 174 -23.80 5.17 17.42
N PRO A 175 -23.04 6.07 18.07
CA PRO A 175 -22.27 5.74 19.27
C PRO A 175 -23.21 5.25 20.38
N ARG A 176 -22.93 4.07 20.96
CA ARG A 176 -23.70 3.53 22.10
C ARG A 176 -22.81 3.41 23.32
N GLU A 177 -21.92 2.45 23.26
CA GLU A 177 -21.08 2.02 24.37
C GLU A 177 -19.61 2.14 23.98
N SER A 178 -18.76 2.44 24.98
CA SER A 178 -17.35 2.73 24.73
C SER A 178 -16.42 1.92 25.60
N VAL A 179 -15.29 1.55 25.02
CA VAL A 179 -14.13 0.95 25.71
C VAL A 179 -12.96 1.92 25.63
N ALA A 180 -12.28 2.10 26.76
CA ALA A 180 -11.03 2.86 26.83
C ALA A 180 -9.85 1.92 26.58
N VAL A 181 -8.88 2.42 25.81
CA VAL A 181 -7.62 1.73 25.55
C VAL A 181 -6.47 2.58 26.07
N ASP A 182 -5.82 2.09 27.11
CA ASP A 182 -4.60 2.66 27.68
C ASP A 182 -3.38 1.88 27.19
N ILE A 183 -2.37 2.59 26.69
CA ILE A 183 -1.20 2.01 26.03
C ILE A 183 0.05 2.36 26.85
N ASN A 184 0.57 1.38 27.60
CA ASN A 184 1.80 1.51 28.36
C ASN A 184 2.94 0.66 27.78
N MET A 185 4.15 0.80 28.35
CA MET A 185 5.31 0.05 27.90
C MET A 185 5.19 -1.46 28.17
N ASN A 186 4.68 -1.86 29.33
CA ASN A 186 4.60 -3.28 29.70
C ASN A 186 3.31 -3.94 29.22
N GLU A 187 2.20 -3.21 29.23
CA GLU A 187 0.88 -3.75 28.89
C GLU A 187 0.00 -2.70 28.20
N ILE A 188 -0.98 -3.19 27.45
CA ILE A 188 -2.06 -2.41 26.87
C ILE A 188 -3.33 -2.86 27.57
N VAL A 189 -4.05 -1.92 28.18
CA VAL A 189 -5.27 -2.20 28.95
C VAL A 189 -6.46 -1.77 28.11
N VAL A 190 -7.43 -2.66 27.96
CA VAL A 190 -8.66 -2.46 27.20
C VAL A 190 -9.83 -2.71 28.14
N GLY A 191 -10.60 -1.68 28.51
CA GLY A 191 -11.62 -1.83 29.55
C GLY A 191 -12.78 -0.85 29.44
N LYS A 192 -13.92 -1.26 30.01
CA LYS A 192 -15.10 -0.39 30.18
C LYS A 192 -15.08 0.31 31.55
N ASP A 193 -14.67 -0.45 32.57
CA ASP A 193 -14.65 -0.04 33.98
C ASP A 193 -13.58 -0.87 34.74
N ASP A 194 -13.44 -0.62 36.04
CA ASP A 194 -12.45 -1.26 36.91
C ASP A 194 -12.67 -2.77 37.14
N THR A 195 -13.79 -3.32 36.67
CA THR A 195 -14.14 -4.76 36.80
C THR A 195 -14.08 -5.50 35.47
N ARG A 196 -14.31 -4.80 34.35
CA ARG A 196 -14.37 -5.37 33.00
C ARG A 196 -13.27 -4.78 32.14
N TYR A 197 -12.09 -5.36 32.27
CA TYR A 197 -10.92 -5.02 31.46
C TYR A 197 -10.08 -6.26 31.10
N VAL A 198 -9.33 -6.13 30.02
CA VAL A 198 -8.35 -7.10 29.53
C VAL A 198 -6.99 -6.44 29.48
N ARG A 199 -5.95 -7.14 29.96
CA ARG A 199 -4.56 -6.71 29.88
C ARG A 199 -3.83 -7.52 28.81
N ILE A 200 -3.19 -6.81 27.89
CA ILE A 200 -2.43 -7.38 26.79
C ILE A 200 -0.96 -7.02 26.97
N PHE A 201 -0.15 -7.99 27.38
CA PHE A 201 1.29 -7.76 27.56
C PHE A 201 1.98 -7.39 26.24
N THR A 202 2.86 -6.39 26.30
CA THR A 202 3.61 -5.96 25.12
C THR A 202 4.80 -6.87 24.85
N ARG A 203 5.24 -6.86 23.59
CA ARG A 203 6.49 -7.52 23.18
C ARG A 203 7.68 -6.56 23.16
N LEU A 204 7.61 -5.46 23.92
CA LEU A 204 8.67 -4.45 23.90
C LEU A 204 10.00 -5.01 24.38
N HIS A 205 10.02 -5.91 25.37
CA HIS A 205 11.26 -6.55 25.83
C HIS A 205 12.03 -7.24 24.69
N GLU A 206 11.34 -7.97 23.80
CA GLU A 206 11.96 -8.59 22.62
C GLU A 206 12.48 -7.55 21.64
N VAL A 207 11.70 -6.50 21.39
CA VAL A 207 12.06 -5.39 20.49
C VAL A 207 13.30 -4.66 21.02
N HIS A 208 13.34 -4.40 22.33
CA HIS A 208 14.47 -3.78 23.01
C HIS A 208 15.72 -4.64 22.90
N HIS A 209 15.63 -5.96 23.10
CA HIS A 209 16.77 -6.86 22.91
C HIS A 209 17.41 -6.71 21.52
N TRP A 210 16.61 -6.75 20.44
CA TRP A 210 17.11 -6.57 19.07
C TRP A 210 17.67 -5.17 18.83
N LYS A 211 17.05 -4.13 19.40
CA LYS A 211 17.55 -2.75 19.32
C LYS A 211 18.91 -2.62 20.02
N SER A 212 19.04 -3.15 21.23
CA SER A 212 20.29 -3.12 22.00
C SER A 212 21.43 -3.86 21.28
N LEU A 213 21.16 -4.98 20.60
CA LEU A 213 22.18 -5.64 19.77
C LEU A 213 22.68 -4.77 18.60
N ALA A 214 21.77 -3.97 18.00
CA ALA A 214 22.14 -3.04 16.94
C ALA A 214 23.01 -1.89 17.49
N GLU A 215 22.61 -1.32 18.62
CA GLU A 215 23.33 -0.23 19.30
C GLU A 215 24.69 -0.69 19.82
N ALA A 216 24.79 -1.90 20.38
CA ALA A 216 26.06 -2.49 20.80
C ALA A 216 27.04 -2.65 19.63
N LEU A 217 26.57 -3.06 18.44
CA LEU A 217 27.42 -3.11 17.25
C LEU A 217 27.84 -1.71 16.76
N GLN A 218 26.96 -0.72 16.89
CA GLN A 218 27.29 0.65 16.55
C GLN A 218 28.35 1.22 17.51
N MET A 219 28.20 1.00 18.81
CA MET A 219 29.15 1.40 19.85
C MET A 219 30.50 0.69 19.71
N LYS A 220 30.49 -0.61 19.37
CA LYS A 220 31.72 -1.38 19.11
C LYS A 220 32.48 -0.87 17.88
N TYR A 221 31.78 -0.30 16.90
CA TYR A 221 32.37 0.13 15.63
C TYR A 221 31.97 1.54 15.16
N PRO A 222 32.11 2.62 15.96
CA PRO A 222 31.39 3.90 15.79
C PRO A 222 31.47 4.55 14.40
N ARG A 223 32.64 4.46 13.75
CA ARG A 223 32.86 4.96 12.38
C ARG A 223 32.78 3.84 11.33
N ARG A 224 33.33 2.66 11.67
CA ARG A 224 33.52 1.55 10.75
C ARG A 224 32.20 0.93 10.29
N TRP A 225 31.14 0.95 11.12
CA TRP A 225 29.84 0.42 10.72
C TRP A 225 29.19 1.21 9.58
N ARG A 226 29.54 2.50 9.40
CA ARG A 226 29.01 3.34 8.32
C ARG A 226 29.62 3.00 6.96
N VAL A 227 30.86 2.52 6.95
CA VAL A 227 31.64 2.22 5.73
C VAL A 227 31.61 0.72 5.40
N ASN A 228 31.68 -0.13 6.41
CA ASN A 228 31.71 -1.58 6.23
C ASN A 228 30.30 -2.15 5.98
N LYS A 229 30.06 -2.58 4.74
CA LYS A 229 28.78 -3.15 4.30
C LYS A 229 28.32 -4.34 5.14
N ARG A 230 29.23 -5.22 5.60
CA ARG A 230 28.85 -6.41 6.39
C ARG A 230 28.27 -6.02 7.76
N ILE A 231 28.94 -5.09 8.46
CA ILE A 231 28.47 -4.58 9.75
C ILE A 231 27.15 -3.83 9.57
N LEU A 232 27.06 -2.97 8.55
CA LEU A 232 25.84 -2.23 8.25
C LEU A 232 24.65 -3.16 7.95
N VAL A 233 24.85 -4.22 7.18
CA VAL A 233 23.81 -5.22 6.88
C VAL A 233 23.35 -5.92 8.15
N ARG A 234 24.27 -6.26 9.07
CA ARG A 234 23.92 -6.88 10.35
C ARG A 234 23.10 -5.96 11.26
N ILE A 235 23.49 -4.69 11.37
CA ILE A 235 22.73 -3.67 12.10
C ILE A 235 21.34 -3.49 11.49
N LYS A 236 21.25 -3.37 10.16
CA LYS A 236 19.96 -3.28 9.44
C LYS A 236 19.08 -4.50 9.69
N TYR A 237 19.66 -5.69 9.76
CA TYR A 237 18.93 -6.91 10.08
C TYR A 237 18.29 -6.83 11.47
N PHE A 238 19.04 -6.43 12.50
CA PHE A 238 18.52 -6.30 13.87
C PHE A 238 17.38 -5.28 13.98
N TYR A 239 17.56 -4.06 13.43
CA TYR A 239 16.48 -3.08 13.39
C TYR A 239 15.27 -3.57 12.59
N SER A 240 15.50 -4.26 11.46
CA SER A 240 14.41 -4.85 10.68
C SER A 240 13.65 -5.93 11.43
N LYS A 241 14.34 -6.73 12.26
CA LYS A 241 13.73 -7.76 13.11
C LYS A 241 12.87 -7.12 14.20
N ALA A 242 13.42 -6.12 14.91
CA ALA A 242 12.71 -5.32 15.91
C ALA A 242 11.42 -4.71 15.32
N LYS A 243 11.55 -4.05 14.15
CA LYS A 243 10.42 -3.46 13.43
C LYS A 243 9.36 -4.50 13.05
N ARG A 244 9.75 -5.66 12.52
CA ARG A 244 8.81 -6.72 12.13
C ARG A 244 8.02 -7.27 13.32
N ILE A 245 8.69 -7.48 14.45
CA ILE A 245 8.03 -7.93 15.70
C ILE A 245 7.00 -6.89 16.14
N MET A 246 7.38 -5.61 16.14
CA MET A 246 6.49 -4.55 16.57
C MET A 246 5.30 -4.34 15.61
N GLU A 247 5.53 -4.41 14.29
CA GLU A 247 4.45 -4.33 13.30
C GLU A 247 3.47 -5.52 13.39
N ASP A 248 3.98 -6.74 13.61
CA ASP A 248 3.14 -7.92 13.82
C ASP A 248 2.30 -7.78 15.09
N PHE A 249 2.94 -7.40 16.20
CA PHE A 249 2.26 -7.18 17.47
C PHE A 249 1.18 -6.11 17.35
N ALA A 250 1.50 -4.94 16.76
CA ALA A 250 0.53 -3.86 16.59
C ALA A 250 -0.70 -4.28 15.77
N ARG A 251 -0.52 -5.11 14.72
CA ARG A 251 -1.64 -5.65 13.94
C ARG A 251 -2.51 -6.61 14.76
N LYS A 252 -1.90 -7.47 15.56
CA LYS A 252 -2.62 -8.44 16.41
C LYS A 252 -3.38 -7.73 17.53
N VAL A 253 -2.73 -6.80 18.23
CA VAL A 253 -3.37 -5.99 19.27
C VAL A 253 -4.53 -5.19 18.69
N GLY A 254 -4.36 -4.57 17.52
CA GLY A 254 -5.46 -3.85 16.87
C GLY A 254 -6.68 -4.73 16.62
N LYS A 255 -6.49 -6.00 16.25
CA LYS A 255 -7.58 -6.98 16.11
C LYS A 255 -8.17 -7.37 17.47
N TRP A 256 -7.33 -7.69 18.45
CA TRP A 256 -7.76 -8.07 19.80
C TRP A 256 -8.54 -6.97 20.49
N VAL A 257 -8.15 -5.70 20.33
CA VAL A 257 -8.89 -4.55 20.87
C VAL A 257 -10.31 -4.49 20.28
N VAL A 258 -10.45 -4.76 18.98
CA VAL A 258 -11.78 -4.81 18.33
C VAL A 258 -12.59 -5.98 18.85
N GLU A 259 -11.99 -7.18 18.96
CA GLU A 259 -12.66 -8.36 19.52
C GLU A 259 -13.13 -8.13 20.95
N VAL A 260 -12.29 -7.56 21.82
CA VAL A 260 -12.65 -7.21 23.21
C VAL A 260 -13.77 -6.15 23.24
N ALA A 261 -13.74 -5.17 22.34
CA ALA A 261 -14.81 -4.18 22.25
C ALA A 261 -16.14 -4.83 21.83
N GLU A 262 -16.12 -5.77 20.88
CA GLU A 262 -17.29 -6.56 20.48
C GLU A 262 -17.81 -7.42 21.64
N ASP A 263 -16.94 -8.11 22.37
CA ASP A 263 -17.29 -8.91 23.56
C ASP A 263 -17.91 -8.05 24.68
N PHE A 264 -17.46 -6.80 24.81
CA PHE A 264 -18.02 -5.82 25.74
C PHE A 264 -19.24 -5.07 25.18
N ASN A 265 -19.73 -5.46 24.00
CA ASN A 265 -20.86 -4.85 23.29
C ASN A 265 -20.69 -3.33 23.09
N ALA A 266 -19.44 -2.90 22.86
CA ALA A 266 -19.05 -1.52 22.63
C ALA A 266 -18.74 -1.28 21.15
N ASN A 267 -19.24 -0.17 20.62
CA ASN A 267 -19.01 0.23 19.23
C ASN A 267 -18.13 1.49 19.11
N VAL A 268 -17.63 2.01 20.24
CA VAL A 268 -16.71 3.14 20.30
C VAL A 268 -15.43 2.72 21.02
N ILE A 269 -14.29 2.98 20.40
CA ILE A 269 -12.97 2.80 21.02
C ILE A 269 -12.41 4.19 21.32
N LYS A 270 -12.15 4.47 22.60
CA LYS A 270 -11.54 5.71 23.07
C LYS A 270 -10.03 5.47 23.21
N LEU A 271 -9.25 6.22 22.43
CA LEU A 271 -7.79 6.20 22.46
C LEU A 271 -7.26 7.52 23.01
N GLU A 272 -6.24 7.45 23.85
CA GLU A 272 -5.53 8.64 24.30
C GLU A 272 -4.74 9.30 23.16
N ASN A 273 -4.60 10.62 23.23
CA ASN A 273 -3.83 11.38 22.26
C ASN A 273 -2.34 11.36 22.60
N LEU A 274 -1.61 10.41 22.05
CA LEU A 274 -0.18 10.22 22.28
C LEU A 274 0.74 11.11 21.40
N LYS A 275 0.20 12.19 20.81
CA LYS A 275 1.04 13.14 20.05
C LYS A 275 1.96 13.91 20.99
N ASN A 276 3.16 14.26 20.52
CA ASN A 276 4.14 15.10 21.22
C ASN A 276 4.77 14.50 22.50
N LEU A 277 4.68 13.20 22.72
CA LEU A 277 5.34 12.55 23.87
C LEU A 277 6.87 12.64 23.82
N ILE A 278 7.47 12.79 22.64
CA ILE A 278 8.91 12.98 22.44
C ILE A 278 9.14 14.43 22.00
N LYS A 279 9.14 15.36 22.96
CA LYS A 279 9.49 16.78 22.71
C LYS A 279 10.88 17.17 23.21
N HIS A 280 11.58 16.29 23.92
CA HIS A 280 12.91 16.54 24.44
C HIS A 280 13.79 15.29 24.26
N ALA A 281 14.64 15.32 23.24
CA ALA A 281 15.80 14.44 23.09
C ALA A 281 16.90 15.21 22.37
#